data_AF-A0A382QPU4-F1
#
_entry.id   AF-A0A382QPU4-F1
#
_cell.length_a   1.000
_cell.length_b   1.000
_cell.length_c   1.000
_cell.angle_alpha   90.00
_cell.angle_beta   90.00
_cell.angle_gamma   90.00
#
_symmetry.space_group_name_H-M   'P 1'
#
loop_
_entity.id
_entity.type
_entity.pdbx_description
1 polymer ?
#
loop_
_entity_poly.entity_id
_entity_poly.type
_entity_poly.pdbx_seq_one_letter_code
_entity_poly.pdbx_strand_id
1 'polypeptide(L)'
;VHALEQVAHFDLKKKIKGKKLLPAINQNIDNKSVTVLKINKVNKKFHARHDAKKRTYLYLIINRQSPLALQKNKAWHIRKKLDVKAMKKGAKLLLGTHDFSTFRASSCGAKSPIKTMEKISIKKN
;
A
#
# COMPACT_ATOMS: atom_id res chain seq x y z
N VAL A 1 2.55 -8.84 -1.04
CA VAL A 1 1.94 -7.59 -0.49
C VAL A 1 0.65 -7.29 -1.24
N HIS A 2 -0.35 -6.67 -0.61
CA HIS A 2 -1.64 -6.30 -1.25
C HIS A 2 -1.74 -4.78 -1.43
N ALA A 3 -2.73 -4.32 -2.18
CA ALA A 3 -3.05 -2.90 -2.32
C ALA A 3 -4.56 -2.67 -2.29
N LEU A 4 -4.99 -1.59 -1.63
CA LEU A 4 -6.39 -1.14 -1.62
C LEU A 4 -6.67 -0.16 -2.77
N GLU A 5 -5.76 0.80 -2.97
CA GLU A 5 -5.94 1.91 -3.92
C GLU A 5 -4.64 2.20 -4.68
N GLN A 6 -4.01 1.16 -5.24
CA GLN A 6 -2.81 1.38 -6.07
C GLN A 6 -3.16 2.20 -7.31
N VAL A 7 -2.30 3.17 -7.64
CA VAL A 7 -2.49 4.05 -8.79
C VAL A 7 -1.50 3.68 -9.89
N ALA A 8 -2.01 3.51 -11.10
CA ALA A 8 -1.24 3.38 -12.33
C ALA A 8 -1.72 4.41 -13.35
N HIS A 9 -0.88 4.72 -14.34
CA HIS A 9 -1.24 5.55 -15.48
C HIS A 9 -0.77 4.89 -16.77
N PHE A 10 -1.48 5.18 -17.85
CA PHE A 10 -1.16 4.69 -19.18
C PHE A 10 -1.67 5.68 -20.22
N ASP A 11 -1.02 5.71 -21.37
CA ASP A 11 -1.46 6.50 -22.51
C ASP A 11 -2.43 5.71 -23.38
N LEU A 12 -3.51 6.36 -23.79
CA LEU A 12 -4.53 5.77 -24.62
C LEU A 12 -4.61 6.51 -25.97
N LYS A 13 -4.15 5.84 -27.04
CA LYS A 13 -4.16 6.41 -28.41
C LYS A 13 -5.58 6.53 -28.99
N LYS A 14 -6.46 5.57 -28.69
CA LYS A 14 -7.84 5.54 -29.20
C LYS A 14 -8.78 6.32 -28.28
N LYS A 15 -9.60 7.22 -28.84
CA LYS A 15 -10.68 7.85 -28.08
C LYS A 15 -11.77 6.81 -27.78
N ILE A 16 -11.85 6.36 -26.54
CA ILE A 16 -12.95 5.51 -26.08
C ILE A 16 -14.12 6.41 -25.69
N LYS A 17 -15.24 6.31 -26.43
CA LYS A 17 -16.46 7.04 -26.14
C LYS A 17 -17.24 6.34 -25.03
N GLY A 18 -17.63 7.09 -23.99
CA GLY A 18 -18.64 6.69 -23.00
C GLY A 18 -18.13 6.09 -21.69
N LYS A 19 -19.08 5.88 -20.75
CA LYS A 19 -18.86 5.38 -19.38
C LYS A 19 -18.46 3.89 -19.29
N LYS A 20 -18.22 3.21 -20.42
CA LYS A 20 -18.04 1.74 -20.50
C LYS A 20 -16.59 1.25 -20.30
N LEU A 21 -15.60 2.14 -20.22
CA LEU A 21 -14.19 1.74 -20.13
C LEU A 21 -13.88 0.94 -18.86
N LEU A 22 -14.37 1.39 -17.71
CA LEU A 22 -14.11 0.73 -16.43
C LEU A 22 -14.68 -0.71 -16.38
N PRO A 23 -15.97 -0.94 -16.71
CA PRO A 23 -16.50 -2.30 -16.83
C PRO A 23 -15.74 -3.16 -17.84
N ALA A 24 -15.39 -2.61 -19.02
CA ALA A 24 -14.67 -3.35 -20.04
C ALA A 24 -13.28 -3.78 -19.56
N ILE A 25 -12.52 -2.91 -18.88
CA ILE A 25 -11.21 -3.29 -18.33
C ILE A 25 -11.37 -4.40 -17.29
N ASN A 26 -12.31 -4.27 -16.36
CA ASN A 26 -12.53 -5.29 -15.34
C ASN A 26 -12.96 -6.63 -15.93
N GLN A 27 -13.78 -6.64 -16.99
CA GLN A 27 -14.13 -7.86 -17.71
C GLN A 27 -12.91 -8.52 -18.36
N ASN A 28 -11.94 -7.74 -18.85
CA ASN A 28 -10.73 -8.24 -19.51
C ASN A 28 -9.58 -8.59 -18.55
N ILE A 29 -9.69 -8.26 -17.26
CA ILE A 29 -8.71 -8.72 -16.25
C ILE A 29 -8.85 -10.22 -15.97
N ASP A 30 -10.02 -10.80 -16.30
CA ASP A 30 -10.33 -12.24 -16.24
C ASP A 30 -10.08 -12.82 -14.82
N ASN A 31 -9.55 -14.04 -14.70
CA ASN A 31 -9.40 -14.77 -13.44
C ASN A 31 -8.27 -14.26 -12.52
N LYS A 32 -7.77 -13.04 -12.73
CA LYS A 32 -6.72 -12.44 -11.91
C LYS A 32 -7.32 -11.79 -10.66
N SER A 33 -6.63 -11.91 -9.53
CA SER A 33 -7.04 -11.29 -8.26
C SER A 33 -6.77 -9.78 -8.20
N VAL A 34 -7.17 -9.04 -9.23
CA VAL A 34 -6.99 -7.59 -9.37
C VAL A 34 -8.27 -6.99 -9.93
N THR A 35 -8.62 -5.79 -9.50
CA THR A 35 -9.74 -5.02 -10.07
C THR A 35 -9.35 -3.56 -10.17
N VAL A 36 -9.88 -2.87 -11.19
CA VAL A 36 -9.79 -1.42 -11.32
C VAL A 36 -11.02 -0.82 -10.63
N LEU A 37 -10.78 0.05 -9.66
CA LEU A 37 -11.84 0.70 -8.90
C LEU A 37 -12.34 1.99 -9.56
N LYS A 38 -11.44 2.71 -10.25
CA LYS A 38 -11.72 4.04 -10.80
C LYS A 38 -10.81 4.34 -11.98
N ILE A 39 -11.31 5.12 -12.95
CA ILE A 39 -10.54 5.66 -14.07
C ILE A 39 -10.84 7.14 -14.21
N ASN A 40 -9.78 7.95 -14.33
CA ASN A 40 -9.87 9.39 -14.51
C ASN A 40 -8.99 9.83 -15.68
N LYS A 41 -9.49 10.74 -16.50
CA LYS A 41 -8.65 11.46 -17.46
C LYS A 41 -7.80 12.47 -16.67
N VAL A 42 -6.51 12.47 -16.93
CA VAL A 42 -5.52 13.33 -16.27
C VAL A 42 -4.77 14.17 -17.31
N ASN A 43 -3.97 15.12 -16.83
CA ASN A 43 -3.06 15.89 -17.68
C ASN A 43 -2.02 14.94 -18.32
N LYS A 44 -1.62 15.21 -19.58
CA LYS A 44 -0.57 14.44 -20.29
C LYS A 44 0.77 14.40 -19.56
N LYS A 45 1.06 15.39 -18.70
CA LYS A 45 2.29 15.44 -17.90
C LYS A 45 2.21 14.62 -16.60
N PHE A 46 1.06 14.04 -16.27
CA PHE A 46 0.89 13.30 -15.03
C PHE A 46 1.68 11.98 -15.05
N HIS A 47 2.37 11.68 -13.95
CA HIS A 47 3.06 10.42 -13.74
C HIS A 47 2.77 9.83 -12.35
N ALA A 48 2.02 8.73 -12.29
CA ALA A 48 1.52 8.11 -11.05
C ALA A 48 2.61 7.86 -9.99
N ARG A 49 3.86 7.60 -10.39
CA ARG A 49 4.98 7.42 -9.44
C ARG A 49 5.61 8.73 -8.99
N HIS A 50 5.80 9.68 -9.89
CA HIS A 50 6.67 10.84 -9.64
C HIS A 50 5.87 12.01 -9.06
N ASP A 51 4.60 12.14 -9.44
CA ASP A 51 3.70 13.16 -8.90
C ASP A 51 3.05 12.74 -7.56
N ALA A 52 3.21 11.46 -7.17
CA ALA A 52 2.70 10.96 -5.90
C ALA A 52 3.42 11.65 -4.74
N LYS A 53 2.68 12.49 -4.01
CA LYS A 53 3.17 13.23 -2.84
C LYS A 53 3.50 12.31 -1.66
N LYS A 54 2.64 11.32 -1.41
CA LYS A 54 2.71 10.44 -0.22
C LYS A 54 2.21 9.04 -0.57
N ARG A 55 2.64 8.04 0.20
CA ARG A 55 2.11 6.67 0.16
C ARG A 55 1.75 6.26 1.58
N THR A 56 0.68 5.50 1.70
CA THR A 56 0.21 4.97 2.99
C THR A 56 0.22 3.46 2.93
N TYR A 57 0.72 2.82 4.00
CA TYR A 57 0.74 1.38 4.14
C TYR A 57 -0.09 0.99 5.37
N LEU A 58 -0.81 -0.12 5.25
CA LEU A 58 -1.54 -0.74 6.35
C LEU A 58 -0.95 -2.14 6.58
N TYR A 59 -0.53 -2.39 7.81
CA TYR A 59 -0.09 -3.71 8.23
C TYR A 59 -1.11 -4.29 9.22
N LEU A 60 -1.70 -5.43 8.88
CA LEU A 60 -2.71 -6.08 9.72
C LEU A 60 -2.07 -7.22 10.49
N ILE A 61 -2.11 -7.12 11.82
CA ILE A 61 -1.67 -8.17 12.73
C ILE A 61 -2.89 -8.73 13.45
N ILE A 62 -3.08 -10.05 13.38
CA ILE A 62 -4.08 -10.74 14.19
C ILE A 62 -3.34 -11.42 15.34
N ASN A 63 -3.56 -10.90 16.55
CA ASN A 63 -2.87 -11.33 17.76
C ASN A 63 -3.76 -12.24 18.63
N ARG A 64 -3.77 -13.54 18.33
CA ARG A 64 -4.56 -14.57 19.05
C ARG A 64 -3.91 -15.94 18.92
N GLN A 65 -4.35 -16.92 19.72
CA GLN A 65 -3.83 -18.29 19.65
C GLN A 65 -4.25 -19.02 18.37
N SER A 66 -5.56 -19.03 18.08
CA SER A 66 -6.12 -19.80 16.97
C SER A 66 -5.66 -19.29 15.59
N PRO A 67 -5.39 -20.20 14.64
CA PRO A 67 -4.91 -19.85 13.30
C PRO A 67 -5.92 -19.02 12.50
N LEU A 68 -5.46 -18.48 11.37
CA LEU A 68 -6.29 -17.68 10.46
C LEU A 68 -6.91 -18.57 9.39
N ALA A 69 -8.23 -18.68 9.40
CA ALA A 69 -8.99 -19.26 8.29
C ALA A 69 -9.27 -18.19 7.23
N LEU A 70 -10.01 -17.13 7.60
CA LEU A 70 -10.49 -16.11 6.67
C LEU A 70 -9.40 -15.14 6.20
N GLN A 71 -8.49 -14.75 7.10
CA GLN A 71 -7.40 -13.80 6.81
C GLN A 71 -6.08 -14.51 6.46
N LYS A 72 -6.13 -15.81 6.12
CA LYS A 72 -4.96 -16.53 5.61
C LYS A 72 -4.37 -15.76 4.43
N ASN A 73 -3.06 -15.58 4.43
CA ASN A 73 -2.30 -14.77 3.48
C ASN A 73 -2.65 -13.27 3.46
N LYS A 74 -3.60 -12.76 4.26
CA LYS A 74 -4.04 -11.34 4.28
C LYS A 74 -3.60 -10.58 5.53
N ALA A 75 -3.21 -11.28 6.59
CA ALA A 75 -2.73 -10.70 7.85
C ALA A 75 -1.56 -11.50 8.42
N TRP A 76 -0.74 -10.86 9.25
CA TRP A 76 0.29 -11.55 10.02
C TRP A 76 -0.31 -12.13 11.30
N HIS A 77 -0.17 -13.43 11.49
CA HIS A 77 -0.59 -14.12 12.71
C HIS A 77 0.52 -14.10 13.74
N ILE A 78 0.25 -13.52 14.92
CA ILE A 78 1.18 -13.57 16.05
C ILE A 78 0.45 -14.18 17.25
N ARG A 79 0.96 -15.28 17.79
CA ARG A 79 0.36 -15.94 18.97
C ARG A 79 0.76 -15.28 20.29
N LYS A 80 2.01 -14.81 20.40
CA LYS A 80 2.52 -14.14 21.60
C LYS A 80 1.80 -12.81 21.81
N LYS A 81 1.34 -12.56 23.04
CA LYS A 81 0.71 -11.28 23.40
C LYS A 81 1.65 -10.11 23.10
N LEU A 82 1.16 -9.14 22.33
CA LEU A 82 1.91 -7.94 21.99
C LEU A 82 1.68 -6.82 23.00
N ASP A 83 2.73 -6.10 23.36
CA ASP A 83 2.62 -4.87 24.12
C ASP A 83 2.37 -3.67 23.19
N VAL A 84 1.09 -3.32 23.03
CA VAL A 84 0.68 -2.20 22.19
C VAL A 84 1.17 -0.85 22.71
N LYS A 85 1.36 -0.69 24.03
CA LYS A 85 1.87 0.56 24.61
C LYS A 85 3.34 0.73 24.22
N ALA A 86 4.14 -0.32 24.37
CA ALA A 86 5.54 -0.31 23.94
C ALA A 86 5.68 -0.08 22.42
N MET A 87 4.87 -0.77 21.60
CA MET A 87 4.85 -0.56 20.15
C MET A 87 4.52 0.89 19.78
N LYS A 88 3.51 1.49 20.43
CA LYS A 88 3.15 2.90 20.21
C LYS A 88 4.28 3.85 20.61
N LYS A 89 4.98 3.57 21.73
CA LYS A 89 6.13 4.36 22.18
C LYS A 89 7.27 4.29 21.16
N GLY A 90 7.65 3.09 20.71
CA GLY A 90 8.71 2.91 19.71
C GLY A 90 8.35 3.52 18.35
N ALA A 91 7.11 3.36 17.90
CA ALA A 91 6.64 3.90 16.63
C ALA A 91 6.77 5.44 16.55
N LYS A 92 6.55 6.17 17.66
CA LYS A 92 6.70 7.63 17.69
C LYS A 92 8.12 8.10 17.35
N LEU A 93 9.13 7.30 17.69
CA LEU A 93 10.54 7.63 17.40
C LEU A 93 10.83 7.63 15.89
N LEU A 94 10.00 6.96 15.08
CA LEU A 94 10.16 6.89 13.64
C LEU A 94 9.58 8.11 12.91
N LEU A 95 8.80 8.97 13.59
CA LEU A 95 8.20 10.17 12.99
C LEU A 95 9.28 11.21 12.66
N GLY A 96 9.11 11.90 11.53
CA GLY A 96 10.07 12.90 11.05
C GLY A 96 11.02 12.32 10.00
N THR A 97 12.13 13.02 9.76
CA THR A 97 13.14 12.67 8.75
C THR A 97 14.29 11.93 9.39
N HIS A 98 14.54 10.70 8.94
CA HIS A 98 15.57 9.82 9.49
C HIS A 98 16.29 9.06 8.38
N ASP A 99 17.49 8.58 8.69
CA ASP A 99 18.14 7.53 7.92
C ASP A 99 17.50 6.17 8.27
N PHE A 100 16.81 5.55 7.31
CA PHE A 100 16.17 4.25 7.49
C PHE A 100 17.04 3.08 6.99
N SER A 101 18.36 3.21 6.93
CA SER A 101 19.27 2.15 6.48
C SER A 101 19.09 0.83 7.22
N THR A 102 18.87 0.87 8.55
CA THR A 102 18.60 -0.34 9.36
C THR A 102 17.32 -1.09 8.96
N PHE A 103 16.36 -0.40 8.33
CA PHE A 103 15.10 -0.98 7.86
C PHE A 103 15.10 -1.29 6.36
N ARG A 104 16.22 -1.04 5.67
CA ARG A 104 16.35 -1.20 4.23
C ARG A 104 16.81 -2.63 3.91
N ALA A 105 16.10 -3.28 2.98
CA ALA A 105 16.57 -4.57 2.43
C ALA A 105 17.88 -4.37 1.66
N SER A 106 18.80 -5.35 1.75
CA SER A 106 20.10 -5.32 1.07
C SER A 106 19.99 -5.15 -0.45
N SER A 107 18.92 -5.67 -1.05
CA SER A 107 18.61 -5.57 -2.49
C SER A 107 17.93 -4.25 -2.90
N CYS A 108 17.73 -3.30 -1.99
CA CYS A 108 16.98 -2.09 -2.29
C CYS A 108 17.77 -1.14 -3.21
N GLY A 109 17.26 -0.88 -4.41
CA GLY A 109 17.83 0.06 -5.38
C GLY A 109 17.44 1.54 -5.20
N ALA A 110 16.88 1.94 -4.05
CA ALA A 110 16.51 3.34 -3.82
C ALA A 110 17.77 4.22 -3.69
N LYS A 111 17.74 5.42 -4.29
CA LYS A 111 18.90 6.33 -4.31
C LYS A 111 19.33 6.82 -2.92
N SER A 112 18.40 6.95 -1.97
CA SER A 112 18.69 7.42 -0.61
C SER A 112 17.85 6.68 0.42
N PRO A 113 18.44 6.27 1.56
CA PRO A 113 17.72 5.68 2.69
C PRO A 113 17.04 6.74 3.57
N ILE A 114 17.35 8.03 3.38
CA ILE A 114 16.75 9.11 4.14
C ILE A 114 15.30 9.30 3.68
N LYS A 115 14.35 9.21 4.62
CA LYS A 115 12.92 9.34 4.35
C LYS A 115 12.25 10.11 5.48
N THR A 116 11.08 10.67 5.17
CA THR A 116 10.24 11.36 6.14
C THR A 116 8.99 10.54 6.41
N MET A 117 8.79 10.13 7.67
CA MET A 117 7.55 9.50 8.12
C MET A 117 6.66 10.56 8.74
N GLU A 118 5.64 10.99 8.00
CA GLU A 118 4.76 12.07 8.46
C GLU A 118 3.68 11.59 9.43
N LYS A 119 3.29 10.32 9.34
CA LYS A 119 2.22 9.75 10.16
C LYS A 119 2.47 8.28 10.43
N ILE A 120 2.29 7.90 11.69
CA ILE A 120 2.25 6.52 12.14
C ILE A 120 1.13 6.36 13.16
N SER A 121 0.38 5.27 13.07
CA SER A 121 -0.73 4.99 13.98
C SER A 121 -0.85 3.49 14.18
N ILE A 122 -0.92 3.08 15.45
CA ILE A 122 -1.18 1.70 15.84
C ILE A 122 -2.53 1.67 16.56
N LYS A 123 -3.49 0.95 15.97
CA LYS A 123 -4.82 0.74 16.56
C LYS A 123 -4.97 -0.72 16.93
N LYS A 124 -5.42 -0.99 18.16
CA LYS A 124 -5.88 -2.29 18.59
C LYS A 124 -7.40 -2.20 18.64
N ASN A 125 -8.06 -3.04 17.86
CA ASN A 125 -9.50 -3.24 17.93
C ASN A 125 -9.82 -4.28 19.00
#